data_AF-A0A9D5CAQ3-F1
#
_entry.id   AF-A0A9D5CAQ3-F1
#
_cell.length_a   1.000
_cell.length_b   1.000
_cell.length_c   1.000
_cell.angle_alpha   90.00
_cell.angle_beta   90.00
_cell.angle_gamma   90.00
#
_symmetry.space_group_name_H-M   'P 1'
#
loop_
_entity.id
_entity.type
_entity.pdbx_description
1 polymer ?
#
loop_
_entity_poly.entity_id
_entity_poly.type
_entity_poly.pdbx_seq_one_letter_code
_entity_poly.pdbx_strand_id
1 'polypeptide(L)'
;MEATALSLAGNALGVLMPMLQEKLLRIVNVRDDAHFIKDELESMHAFLITNATTWHTVMPNGIQALKALRTLSVVSFKRSQRDLEEMTQLTKLGLKDITGENAMAFCATIDKLSDQLHSLKAIWSSDVPLEFLEKVSQPPVHLRSLLLSGRMCHLPTWFESLKRVSKLALAHTELREGEMQVIQYSLPSLNELILFENSYAELVWSIGEGAFPVLKFLEIDDRIPLKDLIMEEGSAPQLERIQIKQSTESEHISLQDKRRATRLNVNIDRGFSNLNDWRLYQYGYGS
;
A
#
# COMPACT_ATOMS: atom_id res chain seq x y z
N MET A 1 -39.48 -42.18 -23.72
CA MET A 1 -39.38 -41.04 -22.78
C MET A 1 -37.98 -40.85 -22.20
N GLU A 2 -37.10 -41.86 -22.16
CA GLU A 2 -35.73 -41.72 -21.61
C GLU A 2 -34.75 -40.96 -22.52
N ALA A 3 -34.89 -41.05 -23.85
CA ALA A 3 -33.98 -40.37 -24.79
C ALA A 3 -34.05 -38.83 -24.71
N THR A 4 -35.21 -38.27 -24.34
CA THR A 4 -35.43 -36.83 -24.22
C THR A 4 -34.82 -36.25 -22.94
N ALA A 5 -34.77 -37.02 -21.86
CA ALA A 5 -34.21 -36.58 -20.57
C ALA A 5 -32.68 -36.45 -20.60
N LEU A 6 -31.99 -37.38 -21.30
CA LEU A 6 -30.54 -37.33 -21.51
C LEU A 6 -30.11 -36.13 -22.38
N SER A 7 -30.92 -35.78 -23.39
CA SER A 7 -30.68 -34.61 -24.24
C SER A 7 -30.82 -33.29 -23.46
N LEU A 8 -31.85 -33.16 -22.63
CA LEU A 8 -32.05 -31.97 -21.79
C LEU A 8 -30.95 -31.81 -20.72
N ALA A 9 -30.53 -32.91 -20.09
CA ALA A 9 -29.42 -32.89 -19.12
C ALA A 9 -28.09 -32.52 -19.78
N GLY A 10 -27.82 -33.03 -20.99
CA GLY A 10 -26.64 -32.66 -21.78
C GLY A 10 -26.61 -31.18 -22.17
N ASN A 11 -27.76 -30.62 -22.57
CA ASN A 11 -27.88 -29.21 -22.90
C ASN A 11 -27.72 -28.29 -21.68
N ALA A 12 -28.28 -28.66 -20.52
CA ALA A 12 -28.13 -27.91 -19.29
C ALA A 12 -26.67 -27.90 -18.79
N LEU A 13 -25.98 -29.05 -18.88
CA LEU A 13 -24.55 -29.13 -18.57
C LEU A 13 -23.68 -28.31 -19.53
N GLY A 14 -24.02 -28.28 -20.82
CA GLY A 14 -23.35 -27.45 -21.82
C GLY A 14 -23.43 -25.94 -21.54
N VAL A 15 -24.52 -25.48 -20.92
CA VAL A 15 -24.72 -24.06 -20.55
C VAL A 15 -24.10 -23.72 -19.18
N LEU A 16 -24.18 -24.64 -18.21
CA LEU A 16 -23.69 -24.40 -16.85
C LEU A 16 -22.16 -24.49 -16.73
N MET A 17 -21.50 -25.35 -17.50
CA MET A 17 -20.05 -25.55 -17.40
C MET A 17 -19.22 -24.30 -17.74
N PRO A 18 -19.53 -23.54 -18.81
CA PRO A 18 -18.85 -22.27 -19.08
C PRO A 18 -19.04 -21.23 -17.98
N MET A 19 -20.26 -21.14 -17.41
CA MET A 19 -20.56 -20.22 -16.30
C MET A 19 -19.82 -20.61 -15.01
N LEU A 20 -19.67 -21.91 -14.76
CA LEU A 20 -18.88 -22.43 -13.64
C LEU A 20 -17.39 -22.18 -13.85
N GLN A 21 -16.88 -22.37 -15.07
CA GLN A 21 -15.49 -22.05 -15.43
C GLN A 21 -15.20 -20.56 -15.25
N GLU A 22 -16.08 -19.67 -15.70
CA GLU A 22 -15.91 -18.22 -15.52
C GLU A 22 -15.92 -17.82 -14.04
N LYS A 23 -16.85 -18.37 -13.24
CA LYS A 23 -16.88 -18.14 -11.79
C LYS A 23 -15.65 -18.72 -11.08
N LEU A 24 -15.20 -19.92 -11.47
CA LEU A 24 -14.00 -20.54 -10.92
C LEU A 24 -12.75 -19.72 -11.28
N LEU A 25 -12.63 -19.23 -12.52
CA LEU A 25 -11.53 -18.33 -12.91
C LEU A 25 -11.52 -17.05 -12.08
N ARG A 26 -12.70 -16.44 -11.85
CA ARG A 26 -12.82 -15.26 -10.98
C ARG A 26 -12.41 -15.58 -9.54
N ILE A 27 -12.82 -16.73 -9.00
CA ILE A 27 -12.48 -17.14 -7.63
C ILE A 27 -10.98 -17.45 -7.49
N VAL A 28 -10.38 -18.12 -8.48
CA VAL A 28 -8.94 -18.40 -8.53
C VAL A 28 -8.15 -17.09 -8.63
N ASN A 29 -8.53 -16.19 -9.53
CA ASN A 29 -7.88 -14.88 -9.66
C ASN A 29 -8.01 -14.04 -8.38
N VAL A 30 -9.18 -14.01 -7.73
CA VAL A 30 -9.38 -13.29 -6.47
C VAL A 30 -8.53 -13.88 -5.34
N ARG A 31 -8.33 -15.21 -5.33
CA ARG A 31 -7.47 -15.88 -4.35
C ARG A 31 -5.99 -15.61 -4.60
N ASP A 32 -5.56 -15.60 -5.87
CA ASP A 32 -4.19 -15.26 -6.25
C ASP A 32 -3.90 -13.77 -5.97
N ASP A 33 -4.85 -12.89 -6.25
CA ASP A 33 -4.80 -11.47 -5.87
C ASP A 33 -4.74 -11.32 -4.34
N ALA A 34 -5.50 -12.10 -3.56
CA ALA A 34 -5.48 -12.02 -2.09
C ALA A 34 -4.16 -12.53 -1.48
N HIS A 35 -3.57 -13.61 -2.02
CA HIS A 35 -2.24 -14.08 -1.59
C HIS A 35 -1.15 -13.09 -2.00
N PHE A 36 -1.21 -12.58 -3.22
CA PHE A 36 -0.33 -11.51 -3.69
C PHE A 36 -0.47 -10.25 -2.82
N ILE A 37 -1.69 -9.94 -2.39
CA ILE A 37 -1.98 -8.82 -1.48
C ILE A 37 -1.30 -9.07 -0.13
N LYS A 38 -1.50 -10.24 0.48
CA LYS A 38 -0.90 -10.55 1.78
C LYS A 38 0.64 -10.51 1.76
N ASP A 39 1.28 -11.16 0.80
CA ASP A 39 2.75 -11.26 0.76
C ASP A 39 3.42 -9.90 0.52
N GLU A 40 2.81 -9.07 -0.32
CA GLU A 40 3.34 -7.73 -0.57
C GLU A 40 3.05 -6.77 0.59
N LEU A 41 1.99 -6.99 1.38
CA LEU A 41 1.76 -6.26 2.63
C LEU A 41 2.80 -6.62 3.70
N GLU A 42 3.08 -7.91 3.90
CA GLU A 42 4.15 -8.36 4.78
C GLU A 42 5.50 -7.81 4.33
N SER A 43 5.73 -7.76 3.01
CA SER A 43 6.90 -7.10 2.43
C SER A 43 6.91 -5.58 2.61
N MET A 44 5.75 -4.90 2.64
CA MET A 44 5.66 -3.46 2.91
C MET A 44 5.95 -3.16 4.38
N HIS A 45 5.35 -3.91 5.32
CA HIS A 45 5.64 -3.79 6.74
C HIS A 45 7.09 -4.14 7.08
N ALA A 46 7.57 -5.29 6.59
CA ALA A 46 8.97 -5.69 6.83
C ALA A 46 9.92 -4.63 6.28
N PHE A 47 9.60 -4.01 5.15
CA PHE A 47 10.39 -2.93 4.57
C PHE A 47 10.39 -1.66 5.42
N LEU A 48 9.24 -1.21 5.91
CA LEU A 48 9.16 -0.04 6.79
C LEU A 48 9.94 -0.27 8.09
N ILE A 49 9.83 -1.46 8.68
CA ILE A 49 10.55 -1.84 9.89
C ILE A 49 12.07 -1.94 9.63
N THR A 50 12.49 -2.49 8.48
CA THR A 50 13.92 -2.69 8.18
C THR A 50 14.64 -1.41 7.74
N ASN A 51 13.95 -0.43 7.14
CA ASN A 51 14.55 0.87 6.79
C ASN A 51 15.11 1.63 8.00
N ALA A 52 14.64 1.34 9.22
CA ALA A 52 15.19 1.86 10.46
C ALA A 52 16.61 1.30 10.80
N THR A 53 17.10 0.26 10.11
CA THR A 53 18.29 -0.51 10.53
C THR A 53 19.31 -0.87 9.43
N THR A 54 19.57 -0.01 8.43
CA THR A 54 20.55 -0.17 7.30
C THR A 54 20.04 -1.09 6.16
N TRP A 55 20.39 -1.00 4.86
CA TRP A 55 21.67 -1.33 4.17
C TRP A 55 21.72 -0.85 2.70
N HIS A 56 22.92 -0.77 2.11
CA HIS A 56 23.19 -0.51 0.69
C HIS A 56 22.89 -1.72 -0.24
N THR A 57 21.66 -1.88 -0.71
CA THR A 57 21.40 -2.80 -1.82
C THR A 57 21.97 -2.22 -3.11
N VAL A 58 23.10 -2.76 -3.54
CA VAL A 58 23.75 -2.43 -4.82
C VAL A 58 23.18 -3.32 -5.91
N MET A 59 22.85 -2.72 -7.05
CA MET A 59 22.38 -3.44 -8.23
C MET A 59 23.50 -4.36 -8.75
N PRO A 60 23.24 -5.65 -9.04
CA PRO A 60 24.23 -6.52 -9.67
C PRO A 60 24.62 -6.00 -11.06
N ASN A 61 25.91 -5.98 -11.37
CA ASN A 61 26.38 -5.59 -12.70
C ASN A 61 25.73 -6.45 -13.79
N GLY A 62 25.20 -5.82 -14.85
CA GLY A 62 24.64 -6.51 -16.01
C GLY A 62 23.15 -6.88 -15.89
N ILE A 63 22.47 -6.52 -14.81
CA ILE A 63 21.03 -6.78 -14.62
C ILE A 63 20.14 -6.13 -15.70
N GLN A 64 20.58 -5.03 -16.32
CA GLN A 64 19.91 -4.37 -17.44
C GLN A 64 19.81 -5.26 -18.69
N ALA A 65 20.66 -6.28 -18.81
CA ALA A 65 20.58 -7.27 -19.88
C ALA A 65 19.38 -8.20 -19.71
N LEU A 66 18.78 -8.28 -18.52
CA LEU A 66 17.60 -9.09 -18.22
C LEU A 66 16.32 -8.38 -18.68
N LYS A 67 16.11 -8.28 -20.01
CA LYS A 67 14.95 -7.60 -20.60
C LYS A 67 13.58 -8.20 -20.22
N ALA A 68 13.56 -9.43 -19.70
CA ALA A 68 12.36 -10.10 -19.20
C ALA A 68 12.10 -9.88 -17.70
N LEU A 69 12.97 -9.13 -16.99
CA LEU A 69 12.80 -8.92 -15.56
C LEU A 69 11.54 -8.10 -15.27
N ARG A 70 10.66 -8.67 -14.45
CA ARG A 70 9.37 -8.07 -14.07
C ARG A 70 9.35 -7.45 -12.68
N THR A 71 10.23 -7.92 -11.80
CA THR A 71 10.29 -7.51 -10.39
C THR A 71 11.70 -7.10 -10.08
N LEU A 72 11.87 -5.85 -9.65
CA LEU A 72 13.10 -5.37 -9.04
C LEU A 72 12.78 -5.02 -7.59
N SER A 73 13.49 -5.68 -6.67
CA SER A 73 13.44 -5.35 -5.25
C SER A 73 14.05 -3.96 -5.01
N VAL A 74 14.14 -3.53 -3.75
CA VAL A 74 14.57 -2.16 -3.44
C VAL A 74 16.06 -1.99 -3.73
N VAL A 75 16.37 -1.10 -4.67
CA VAL A 75 17.74 -0.75 -5.07
C VAL A 75 18.01 0.74 -4.90
N SER A 76 19.28 1.11 -4.73
CA SER A 76 19.72 2.51 -4.66
C SER A 76 19.53 3.21 -6.01
N PHE A 77 18.56 4.11 -6.10
CA PHE A 77 18.27 4.85 -7.34
C PHE A 77 19.47 5.69 -7.77
N LYS A 78 20.18 6.32 -6.82
CA LYS A 78 21.42 7.06 -7.07
C LYS A 78 22.47 6.25 -7.86
N ARG A 79 22.49 4.92 -7.70
CA ARG A 79 23.48 4.03 -8.34
C ARG A 79 22.94 3.28 -9.57
N SER A 80 21.63 3.23 -9.77
CA SER A 80 20.98 2.38 -10.78
C SER A 80 20.25 3.14 -11.90
N GLN A 81 20.39 4.47 -12.00
CA GLN A 81 19.64 5.28 -12.97
C GLN A 81 19.83 4.78 -14.41
N ARG A 82 21.10 4.57 -14.82
CA ARG A 82 21.44 4.10 -16.18
C ARG A 82 20.90 2.71 -16.47
N ASP A 83 20.91 1.82 -15.49
CA ASP A 83 20.42 0.46 -15.67
C ASP A 83 18.89 0.45 -15.81
N LEU A 84 18.19 1.30 -15.04
CA LEU A 84 16.73 1.44 -15.10
C LEU A 84 16.25 2.04 -16.43
N GLU A 85 17.05 2.89 -17.08
CA GLU A 85 16.76 3.38 -18.43
C GLU A 85 16.59 2.23 -19.43
N GLU A 86 17.19 1.07 -19.18
CA GLU A 86 17.16 -0.06 -20.09
C GLU A 86 16.09 -1.11 -19.76
N MET A 87 15.35 -0.94 -18.67
CA MET A 87 14.45 -1.94 -18.07
C MET A 87 12.98 -1.57 -18.22
N THR A 88 12.43 -1.67 -19.44
CA THR A 88 11.07 -1.21 -19.78
C THR A 88 9.92 -2.15 -19.38
N GLN A 89 10.22 -3.38 -18.94
CA GLN A 89 9.22 -4.42 -18.69
C GLN A 89 8.89 -4.61 -17.20
N LEU A 90 9.39 -3.73 -16.33
CA LEU A 90 9.21 -3.81 -14.89
C LEU A 90 7.76 -3.56 -14.49
N THR A 91 7.21 -4.49 -13.72
CA THR A 91 5.88 -4.41 -13.12
C THR A 91 5.92 -4.08 -11.63
N LYS A 92 7.03 -4.38 -10.96
CA LYS A 92 7.26 -4.08 -9.54
C LYS A 92 8.63 -3.44 -9.38
N LEU A 93 8.66 -2.27 -8.76
CA LEU A 93 9.87 -1.46 -8.63
C LEU A 93 10.01 -0.94 -7.21
N GLY A 94 11.13 -1.27 -6.56
CA GLY A 94 11.56 -0.65 -5.32
C GLY A 94 12.77 0.25 -5.53
N LEU A 95 12.68 1.51 -5.11
CA LEU A 95 13.74 2.50 -5.18
C LEU A 95 13.94 3.17 -3.84
N LYS A 96 15.21 3.39 -3.50
CA LYS A 96 15.64 4.19 -2.34
C LYS A 96 16.72 5.18 -2.74
N ASP A 97 17.14 6.03 -1.81
CA ASP A 97 18.15 7.08 -2.05
C ASP A 97 17.72 8.07 -3.15
N ILE A 98 16.41 8.36 -3.22
CA ILE A 98 15.87 9.42 -4.07
C ILE A 98 16.16 10.75 -3.38
N THR A 99 16.83 11.66 -4.08
CA THR A 99 17.30 12.96 -3.56
C THR A 99 16.81 14.06 -4.50
N GLY A 100 16.87 15.33 -4.08
CA GLY A 100 16.56 16.44 -4.99
C GLY A 100 17.42 16.45 -6.26
N GLU A 101 18.67 15.98 -6.17
CA GLU A 101 19.59 15.89 -7.32
C GLU A 101 19.10 14.92 -8.41
N ASN A 102 18.38 13.86 -8.02
CA ASN A 102 17.93 12.81 -8.93
C ASN A 102 16.40 12.75 -9.12
N ALA A 103 15.66 13.66 -8.48
CA ALA A 103 14.21 13.76 -8.55
C ALA A 103 13.64 13.75 -9.97
N MET A 104 14.22 14.51 -10.89
CA MET A 104 13.74 14.57 -12.28
C MET A 104 14.02 13.28 -13.05
N ALA A 105 15.17 12.64 -12.80
CA ALA A 105 15.47 11.32 -13.38
C ALA A 105 14.51 10.25 -12.84
N PHE A 106 14.11 10.36 -11.57
CA PHE A 106 13.09 9.50 -10.99
C PHE A 106 11.75 9.69 -11.71
N CYS A 107 11.27 10.93 -11.90
CA CYS A 107 10.03 11.19 -12.65
C CYS A 107 10.09 10.60 -14.06
N ALA A 108 11.19 10.82 -14.80
CA ALA A 108 11.37 10.24 -16.12
C ALA A 108 11.33 8.69 -16.12
N THR A 109 11.87 8.07 -15.07
CA THR A 109 11.82 6.61 -14.89
C THR A 109 10.39 6.14 -14.64
N ILE A 110 9.62 6.84 -13.81
CA ILE A 110 8.22 6.53 -13.54
C ILE A 110 7.36 6.74 -14.79
N ASP A 111 7.54 7.85 -15.51
CA ASP A 111 6.81 8.14 -16.75
C ASP A 111 7.01 7.03 -17.77
N LYS A 112 8.25 6.54 -17.89
CA LYS A 112 8.61 5.44 -18.80
C LYS A 112 7.98 4.10 -18.43
N LEU A 113 7.75 3.86 -17.14
CA LEU A 113 7.21 2.59 -16.62
C LEU A 113 5.71 2.64 -16.34
N SER A 114 5.09 3.82 -16.48
CA SER A 114 3.71 4.12 -16.10
C SER A 114 2.69 3.08 -16.57
N ASP A 115 2.81 2.62 -17.82
CA ASP A 115 1.92 1.63 -18.44
C ASP A 115 2.09 0.18 -17.93
N GLN A 116 3.22 -0.15 -17.30
CA GLN A 116 3.52 -1.53 -16.87
C GLN A 116 3.55 -1.67 -15.34
N LEU A 117 3.65 -0.56 -14.62
CA LEU A 117 3.92 -0.58 -13.18
C LEU A 117 2.66 -0.89 -12.38
N HIS A 118 2.72 -1.99 -11.62
CA HIS A 118 1.66 -2.46 -10.73
C HIS A 118 2.02 -2.28 -9.25
N SER A 119 3.31 -2.18 -8.93
CA SER A 119 3.81 -1.98 -7.57
C SER A 119 4.99 -1.02 -7.56
N LEU A 120 4.91 0.01 -6.73
CA LEU A 120 5.98 0.98 -6.54
C LEU A 120 6.28 1.14 -5.05
N LYS A 121 7.55 0.99 -4.68
CA LYS A 121 8.09 1.41 -3.38
C LYS A 121 9.12 2.49 -3.63
N ALA A 122 8.92 3.69 -3.11
CA ALA A 122 9.85 4.80 -3.28
C ALA A 122 10.21 5.38 -1.91
N ILE A 123 11.51 5.41 -1.61
CA ILE A 123 12.08 6.10 -0.44
C ILE A 123 12.98 7.22 -0.89
N TRP A 124 12.71 8.42 -0.38
CA TRP A 124 13.56 9.58 -0.56
C TRP A 124 14.27 9.98 0.73
N SER A 125 15.41 10.64 0.57
CA SER A 125 16.19 11.24 1.65
C SER A 125 15.56 12.54 2.13
N SER A 126 15.72 12.85 3.42
CA SER A 126 15.00 13.84 4.23
C SER A 126 15.08 15.33 3.83
N ASP A 127 15.80 15.70 2.78
CA ASP A 127 16.29 17.08 2.65
C ASP A 127 15.55 17.96 1.62
N VAL A 128 14.47 17.47 0.98
CA VAL A 128 13.77 18.23 -0.08
C VAL A 128 12.24 18.05 -0.01
N PRO A 129 11.44 19.13 -0.04
CA PRO A 129 9.98 19.04 -0.23
C PRO A 129 9.64 18.40 -1.57
N LEU A 130 8.76 17.39 -1.58
CA LEU A 130 8.48 16.52 -2.72
C LEU A 130 7.59 17.11 -3.83
N GLU A 131 7.65 18.41 -4.04
CA GLU A 131 6.91 19.07 -5.14
C GLU A 131 7.32 18.53 -6.52
N PHE A 132 8.46 17.83 -6.62
CA PHE A 132 8.90 17.21 -7.86
C PHE A 132 7.98 16.08 -8.33
N LEU A 133 7.23 15.42 -7.44
CA LEU A 133 6.30 14.35 -7.85
C LEU A 133 5.19 14.89 -8.75
N GLU A 134 4.87 16.17 -8.65
CA GLU A 134 3.96 16.87 -9.56
C GLU A 134 4.49 16.91 -11.00
N LYS A 135 5.80 16.67 -11.22
CA LYS A 135 6.43 16.64 -12.54
C LYS A 135 6.31 15.29 -13.26
N VAL A 136 5.75 14.26 -12.62
CA VAL A 136 5.38 13.01 -13.29
C VAL A 136 4.33 13.33 -14.34
N SER A 137 4.70 13.20 -15.60
CA SER A 137 3.85 13.58 -16.74
C SER A 137 2.88 12.47 -17.14
N GLN A 138 3.22 11.21 -16.84
CA GLN A 138 2.41 10.02 -17.10
C GLN A 138 2.17 9.28 -15.78
N PRO A 139 1.03 9.52 -15.11
CA PRO A 139 0.71 8.86 -13.87
C PRO A 139 0.64 7.34 -14.04
N PRO A 140 1.22 6.54 -13.11
CA PRO A 140 1.19 5.09 -13.19
C PRO A 140 -0.19 4.54 -12.76
N VAL A 141 -1.20 4.72 -13.61
CA VAL A 141 -2.63 4.43 -13.31
C VAL A 141 -2.94 2.94 -13.10
N HIS A 142 -1.97 2.06 -13.33
CA HIS A 142 -2.10 0.61 -13.15
C HIS A 142 -1.57 0.11 -11.79
N LEU A 143 -1.07 1.02 -10.95
CA LEU A 143 -0.63 0.69 -9.60
C LEU A 143 -1.76 0.04 -8.79
N ARG A 144 -1.40 -1.06 -8.15
CA ARG A 144 -2.19 -1.78 -7.14
C ARG A 144 -1.60 -1.62 -5.74
N SER A 145 -0.28 -1.52 -5.65
CA SER A 145 0.45 -1.32 -4.40
C SER A 145 1.38 -0.11 -4.51
N LEU A 146 1.30 0.76 -3.51
CA LEU A 146 2.12 1.96 -3.42
C LEU A 146 2.67 2.10 -2.00
N LEU A 147 4.00 2.22 -1.91
CA LEU A 147 4.70 2.60 -0.68
C LEU A 147 5.52 3.86 -0.94
N LEU A 148 5.28 4.86 -0.11
CA LEU A 148 5.89 6.17 -0.18
C LEU A 148 6.53 6.50 1.16
N SER A 149 7.83 6.76 1.18
CA SER A 149 8.58 7.00 2.40
C SER A 149 9.47 8.24 2.31
N GLY A 150 9.19 9.19 3.19
CA GLY A 150 9.92 10.43 3.42
C GLY A 150 8.98 11.64 3.43
N ARG A 151 9.52 12.83 3.71
CA ARG A 151 8.74 14.05 3.90
C ARG A 151 8.07 14.55 2.62
N MET A 152 6.74 14.57 2.57
CA MET A 152 5.95 14.98 1.40
C MET A 152 5.12 16.25 1.65
N CYS A 153 4.40 16.27 2.78
CA CYS A 153 3.43 17.29 3.19
C CYS A 153 2.21 17.48 2.25
N HIS A 154 2.36 17.31 0.94
CA HIS A 154 1.32 17.46 -0.08
C HIS A 154 1.34 16.33 -1.11
N LEU A 155 0.18 15.73 -1.38
CA LEU A 155 0.03 14.72 -2.43
C LEU A 155 0.06 15.39 -3.81
N PRO A 156 0.67 14.75 -4.82
CA PRO A 156 0.62 15.26 -6.18
C PRO A 156 -0.80 15.13 -6.76
N THR A 157 -1.17 16.00 -7.69
CA THR A 157 -2.54 16.04 -8.26
C THR A 157 -2.95 14.74 -8.93
N TRP A 158 -1.98 14.03 -9.53
CA TRP A 158 -2.23 12.75 -10.17
C TRP A 158 -2.55 11.62 -9.20
N PHE A 159 -2.39 11.80 -7.88
CA PHE A 159 -2.76 10.78 -6.90
C PHE A 159 -4.24 10.39 -7.01
N GLU A 160 -5.08 11.34 -7.43
CA GLU A 160 -6.51 11.10 -7.70
C GLU A 160 -6.76 10.14 -8.86
N SER A 161 -5.80 9.96 -9.77
CA SER A 161 -5.91 9.05 -10.92
C SER A 161 -5.68 7.58 -10.55
N LEU A 162 -5.19 7.30 -9.35
CA LEU A 162 -4.77 5.96 -8.88
C LEU A 162 -5.94 5.05 -8.48
N LYS A 163 -6.92 4.88 -9.37
CA LYS A 163 -8.19 4.18 -9.05
C LYS A 163 -8.04 2.69 -8.73
N ARG A 164 -6.90 2.08 -9.03
CA ARG A 164 -6.62 0.65 -8.85
C ARG A 164 -5.78 0.34 -7.61
N VAL A 165 -5.31 1.36 -6.90
CA VAL A 165 -4.50 1.16 -5.69
C VAL A 165 -5.37 0.50 -4.63
N SER A 166 -5.01 -0.74 -4.29
CA SER A 166 -5.64 -1.51 -3.22
C SER A 166 -4.85 -1.44 -1.92
N LYS A 167 -3.56 -1.10 -1.99
CA LYS A 167 -2.71 -0.91 -0.81
C LYS A 167 -1.91 0.36 -0.88
N LEU A 168 -1.96 1.10 0.22
CA LEU A 168 -1.16 2.29 0.40
C LEU A 168 -0.42 2.21 1.73
N ALA A 169 0.90 2.33 1.69
CA ALA A 169 1.70 2.58 2.88
C ALA A 169 2.43 3.92 2.76
N LEU A 170 2.26 4.74 3.78
CA LEU A 170 2.91 6.05 3.88
C LEU A 170 3.81 6.04 5.10
N ALA A 171 5.05 6.50 4.92
CA ALA A 171 5.99 6.68 6.01
C ALA A 171 6.65 8.05 5.95
N HIS A 172 6.82 8.70 7.10
CA HIS A 172 7.46 10.02 7.20
C HIS A 172 6.86 11.12 6.31
N THR A 173 5.62 10.93 5.82
CA THR A 173 5.02 11.83 4.82
C THR A 173 4.53 13.15 5.39
N GLU A 174 4.26 13.22 6.69
CA GLU A 174 3.74 14.41 7.38
C GLU A 174 2.49 15.01 6.70
N LEU A 175 1.58 14.15 6.21
CA LEU A 175 0.33 14.58 5.60
C LEU A 175 -0.62 15.18 6.64
N ARG A 176 -1.42 16.15 6.21
CA ARG A 176 -2.46 16.81 7.03
C ARG A 176 -3.86 16.36 6.60
N GLU A 177 -4.89 16.72 7.35
CA GLU A 177 -6.28 16.30 7.09
C GLU A 177 -6.73 16.55 5.65
N GLY A 178 -6.38 17.71 5.05
CA GLY A 178 -6.72 18.02 3.66
C GLY A 178 -6.19 17.01 2.65
N GLU A 179 -4.96 16.52 2.84
CA GLU A 179 -4.35 15.49 1.98
C GLU A 179 -4.95 14.11 2.26
N MET A 180 -5.26 13.83 3.53
CA MET A 180 -5.95 12.59 3.91
C MET A 180 -7.36 12.50 3.32
N GLN A 181 -8.04 13.63 3.09
CA GLN A 181 -9.32 13.64 2.37
C GLN A 181 -9.16 13.16 0.92
N VAL A 182 -8.08 13.54 0.23
CA VAL A 182 -7.78 13.03 -1.11
C VAL A 182 -7.67 11.50 -1.08
N ILE A 183 -6.97 10.94 -0.10
CA ILE A 183 -6.84 9.47 0.07
C ILE A 183 -8.22 8.83 0.35
N GLN A 184 -9.01 9.45 1.23
CA GLN A 184 -10.34 8.97 1.64
C GLN A 184 -11.33 8.81 0.48
N TYR A 185 -11.35 9.78 -0.44
CA TYR A 185 -12.38 9.88 -1.48
C TYR A 185 -11.90 9.51 -2.88
N SER A 186 -10.60 9.66 -3.17
CA SER A 186 -10.09 9.50 -4.54
C SER A 186 -9.57 8.11 -4.85
N LEU A 187 -9.38 7.25 -3.84
CA LEU A 187 -8.91 5.86 -3.99
C LEU A 187 -10.05 4.84 -3.74
N PRO A 188 -10.92 4.58 -4.72
CA PRO A 188 -12.11 3.73 -4.54
C PRO A 188 -11.82 2.24 -4.33
N SER A 189 -10.62 1.78 -4.70
CA SER A 189 -10.20 0.38 -4.55
C SER A 189 -9.36 0.13 -3.30
N LEU A 190 -9.11 1.17 -2.48
CA LEU A 190 -8.21 1.08 -1.34
C LEU A 190 -8.77 0.14 -0.28
N ASN A 191 -8.08 -0.98 -0.08
CA ASN A 191 -8.43 -2.06 0.83
C ASN A 191 -7.59 -1.98 2.12
N GLU A 192 -6.32 -1.57 1.98
CA GLU A 192 -5.34 -1.55 3.06
C GLU A 192 -4.63 -0.20 3.10
N LEU A 193 -4.64 0.43 4.27
CA LEU A 193 -3.94 1.68 4.55
C LEU A 193 -3.03 1.49 5.76
N ILE A 194 -1.74 1.75 5.56
CA ILE A 194 -0.72 1.75 6.62
C ILE A 194 -0.13 3.15 6.73
N LEU A 195 -0.15 3.68 7.94
CA LEU A 195 0.43 4.95 8.34
C LEU A 195 1.56 4.66 9.33
N PHE A 196 2.80 5.03 9.00
CA PHE A 196 4.00 4.65 9.76
C PHE A 196 4.95 5.83 9.98
N GLU A 197 5.57 5.92 11.16
CA GLU A 197 6.63 6.89 11.50
C GLU A 197 6.43 8.33 10.96
N ASN A 198 5.51 9.10 11.53
CA ASN A 198 5.21 10.50 11.17
C ASN A 198 4.57 10.64 9.78
N SER A 199 3.71 9.69 9.41
CA SER A 199 2.96 9.76 8.16
C SER A 199 1.79 10.74 8.21
N TYR A 200 1.10 10.83 9.34
CA TYR A 200 0.06 11.83 9.62
C TYR A 200 0.53 12.86 10.66
N ALA A 201 0.36 14.15 10.36
CA ALA A 201 0.95 15.25 11.13
C ALA A 201 0.02 15.85 12.20
N GLU A 202 -1.20 15.35 12.32
CA GLU A 202 -2.22 15.91 13.21
C GLU A 202 -2.68 14.89 14.26
N LEU A 203 -3.32 15.40 15.31
CA LEU A 203 -3.71 14.61 16.48
C LEU A 203 -5.10 14.02 16.36
N VAL A 204 -5.93 14.55 15.46
CA VAL A 204 -7.31 14.13 15.27
C VAL A 204 -7.49 13.82 13.81
N TRP A 205 -7.97 12.62 13.49
CA TRP A 205 -8.29 12.23 12.14
C TRP A 205 -9.78 11.90 12.03
N SER A 206 -10.46 12.61 11.13
CA SER A 206 -11.85 12.35 10.80
C SER A 206 -11.95 11.54 9.50
N ILE A 207 -12.65 10.41 9.58
CA ILE A 207 -13.08 9.63 8.42
C ILE A 207 -14.54 9.99 8.13
N GLY A 208 -14.75 10.76 7.07
CA GLY A 208 -16.06 11.32 6.73
C GLY A 208 -17.04 10.31 6.12
N GLU A 209 -18.31 10.71 6.03
CA GLU A 209 -19.35 9.92 5.35
C GLU A 209 -18.94 9.52 3.92
N GLY A 210 -19.10 8.24 3.58
CA GLY A 210 -18.76 7.73 2.24
C GLY A 210 -17.26 7.56 1.95
N ALA A 211 -16.37 7.97 2.87
CA ALA A 211 -14.93 7.72 2.73
C ALA A 211 -14.62 6.22 2.77
N PHE A 212 -13.55 5.81 2.06
CA PHE A 212 -13.00 4.44 2.13
C PHE A 212 -14.01 3.31 1.85
N PRO A 213 -14.67 3.29 0.68
CA PRO A 213 -15.81 2.38 0.41
C PRO A 213 -15.50 0.88 0.54
N VAL A 214 -14.23 0.48 0.39
CA VAL A 214 -13.79 -0.93 0.41
C VAL A 214 -12.62 -1.20 1.37
N LEU A 215 -12.27 -0.23 2.23
CA LEU A 215 -11.15 -0.38 3.16
C LEU A 215 -11.50 -1.44 4.21
N LYS A 216 -10.62 -2.44 4.36
CA LYS A 216 -10.74 -3.53 5.33
C LYS A 216 -9.73 -3.44 6.46
N PHE A 217 -8.54 -2.92 6.16
CA PHE A 217 -7.43 -2.88 7.11
C PHE A 217 -6.87 -1.48 7.24
N LEU A 218 -6.89 -0.95 8.46
CA LEU A 218 -6.23 0.30 8.82
C LEU A 218 -5.18 0.03 9.89
N GLU A 219 -3.93 0.35 9.59
CA GLU A 219 -2.84 0.32 10.56
C GLU A 219 -2.23 1.71 10.72
N ILE A 220 -2.08 2.14 11.98
CA ILE A 220 -1.47 3.40 12.36
C ILE A 220 -0.37 3.09 13.38
N ASP A 221 0.87 3.32 13.00
CA ASP A 221 2.08 3.12 13.81
C ASP A 221 2.96 4.36 13.67
N ASP A 222 2.41 5.49 14.11
CA ASP A 222 3.02 6.81 14.01
C ASP A 222 3.64 7.25 15.34
N ARG A 223 4.71 8.05 15.26
CA ARG A 223 5.35 8.61 16.48
C ARG A 223 4.58 9.80 17.05
N ILE A 224 3.84 10.53 16.22
CA ILE A 224 2.88 11.53 16.68
C ILE A 224 1.62 10.77 17.09
N PRO A 225 1.23 10.78 18.39
CA PRO A 225 0.09 10.02 18.84
C PRO A 225 -1.21 10.63 18.29
N LEU A 226 -1.98 9.80 17.59
CA LEU A 226 -3.35 10.12 17.23
C LEU A 226 -4.23 10.08 18.49
N LYS A 227 -4.76 11.24 18.90
CA LYS A 227 -5.65 11.38 20.07
C LYS A 227 -7.07 10.90 19.78
N ASP A 228 -7.62 11.27 18.63
CA ASP A 228 -8.99 10.91 18.26
C ASP A 228 -9.04 10.40 16.81
N LEU A 229 -9.71 9.26 16.64
CA LEU A 229 -10.14 8.78 15.32
C LEU A 229 -11.67 8.82 15.30
N ILE A 230 -12.21 9.76 14.52
CA ILE A 230 -13.64 10.01 14.42
C ILE A 230 -14.13 9.35 13.14
N MET A 231 -15.05 8.39 13.26
CA MET A 231 -15.64 7.71 12.12
C MET A 231 -17.10 8.13 12.00
N GLU A 232 -17.41 8.90 10.96
CA GLU A 232 -18.77 9.34 10.69
C GLU A 232 -19.66 8.18 10.27
N GLU A 233 -20.98 8.36 10.38
CA GLU A 233 -21.94 7.36 9.91
C GLU A 233 -21.73 7.12 8.41
N GLY A 234 -21.76 5.85 7.98
CA GLY A 234 -21.55 5.50 6.57
C GLY A 234 -20.11 5.60 6.05
N SER A 235 -19.14 6.02 6.88
CA SER A 235 -17.72 5.89 6.56
C SER A 235 -17.30 4.42 6.40
N ALA A 236 -16.15 4.15 5.80
CA ALA A 236 -15.43 2.87 5.67
C ALA A 236 -16.22 1.57 5.91
N PRO A 237 -17.29 1.26 5.17
CA PRO A 237 -18.31 0.27 5.57
C PRO A 237 -17.81 -1.18 5.61
N GLN A 238 -16.67 -1.48 4.99
CA GLN A 238 -16.07 -2.82 4.93
C GLN A 238 -14.91 -3.01 5.91
N LEU A 239 -14.72 -2.10 6.86
CA LEU A 239 -13.57 -2.14 7.76
C LEU A 239 -13.64 -3.36 8.70
N GLU A 240 -12.64 -4.23 8.62
CA GLU A 240 -12.56 -5.49 9.37
C GLU A 240 -11.60 -5.37 10.57
N ARG A 241 -10.53 -4.59 10.43
CA ARG A 241 -9.48 -4.45 11.46
C ARG A 241 -8.91 -3.04 11.52
N ILE A 242 -8.77 -2.55 12.75
CA ILE A 242 -8.02 -1.34 13.07
C ILE A 242 -6.89 -1.72 14.03
N GLN A 243 -5.66 -1.40 13.67
CA GLN A 243 -4.50 -1.56 14.52
C GLN A 243 -3.86 -0.20 14.76
N ILE A 244 -3.78 0.22 16.02
CA ILE A 244 -3.11 1.46 16.37
C ILE A 244 -1.99 1.14 17.35
N LYS A 245 -0.76 1.44 16.97
CA LYS A 245 0.45 1.34 17.76
C LYS A 245 0.93 2.75 18.04
N GLN A 246 1.13 3.09 19.31
CA GLN A 246 1.60 4.42 19.71
C GLN A 246 2.74 4.33 20.69
N SER A 247 3.69 5.26 20.58
CA SER A 247 4.94 5.23 21.34
C SER A 247 4.89 5.96 22.70
N THR A 248 3.73 6.44 23.17
CA THR A 248 3.65 7.22 24.43
C THR A 248 2.62 6.67 25.42
N GLU A 249 3.00 6.65 26.71
CA GLU A 249 2.27 6.02 27.82
C GLU A 249 1.01 6.78 28.31
N SER A 250 0.59 7.89 27.69
CA SER A 250 -0.24 8.88 28.41
C SER A 250 -1.47 9.45 27.73
N GLU A 251 -1.87 9.02 26.53
CA GLU A 251 -3.10 9.55 25.92
C GLU A 251 -4.04 8.41 25.49
N HIS A 252 -5.28 8.44 26.01
CA HIS A 252 -6.35 7.55 25.60
C HIS A 252 -6.77 7.91 24.17
N ILE A 253 -6.67 6.98 23.23
CA ILE A 253 -7.27 7.15 21.91
C ILE A 253 -8.78 7.01 22.04
N SER A 254 -9.53 8.05 21.69
CA SER A 254 -10.97 7.93 21.53
C SER A 254 -11.29 7.40 20.13
N LEU A 255 -11.90 6.22 20.08
CA LEU A 255 -12.52 5.72 18.85
C LEU A 255 -14.00 6.02 18.91
N GLN A 256 -14.43 7.03 18.17
CA GLN A 256 -15.85 7.35 18.03
C GLN A 256 -16.37 6.71 16.75
N ASP A 257 -16.67 5.42 16.82
CA ASP A 257 -17.40 4.73 15.76
C ASP A 257 -18.91 4.91 15.99
N LYS A 258 -19.54 5.73 15.16
CA LYS A 258 -20.98 5.99 15.22
C LYS A 258 -21.83 4.91 14.51
N ARG A 259 -21.22 3.80 14.07
CA ARG A 259 -21.93 2.71 13.35
C ARG A 259 -22.64 1.73 14.29
N ARG A 260 -23.69 1.09 13.76
CA ARG A 260 -24.46 0.03 14.44
C ARG A 260 -23.64 -1.27 14.59
N ALA A 261 -23.62 -1.79 15.82
CA ALA A 261 -23.61 -3.22 16.22
C ALA A 261 -22.59 -4.22 15.61
N THR A 262 -21.49 -3.78 14.99
CA THR A 262 -20.43 -4.70 14.53
C THR A 262 -19.20 -4.58 15.44
N ARG A 263 -18.67 -5.71 15.90
CA ARG A 263 -17.44 -5.76 16.70
C ARG A 263 -16.25 -5.49 15.78
N LEU A 264 -15.78 -4.25 15.74
CA LEU A 264 -14.45 -3.95 15.19
C LEU A 264 -13.40 -4.61 16.08
N ASN A 265 -12.46 -5.36 15.47
CA ASN A 265 -11.27 -5.80 16.19
C ASN A 265 -10.30 -4.63 16.24
N VAL A 266 -10.37 -3.90 17.35
CA VAL A 266 -9.49 -2.78 17.67
C VAL A 266 -8.36 -3.34 18.52
N ASN A 267 -7.15 -3.41 17.94
CA ASN A 267 -5.95 -3.67 18.71
C ASN A 267 -5.21 -2.35 18.91
N ILE A 268 -5.28 -1.80 20.12
CA ILE A 268 -4.44 -0.68 20.54
C ILE A 268 -3.27 -1.29 21.29
N ASP A 269 -2.15 -1.43 20.60
CA ASP A 269 -0.91 -1.89 21.21
C ASP A 269 -0.15 -0.67 21.74
N ARG A 270 0.19 -0.70 23.03
CA ARG A 270 1.00 0.34 23.65
C ARG A 270 2.44 0.01 23.29
N GLY A 271 3.00 0.75 22.34
CA GLY A 271 4.36 0.53 21.86
C GLY A 271 5.36 0.51 23.02
N PHE A 272 6.30 -0.42 22.92
CA PHE A 272 7.38 -0.62 23.88
C PHE A 272 8.16 0.68 24.12
N SER A 273 8.40 0.99 25.38
CA SER A 273 9.11 2.18 25.86
C SER A 273 10.60 2.22 25.49
N ASN A 274 11.11 1.24 24.73
CA ASN A 274 12.54 1.12 24.43
C ASN A 274 12.82 0.49 23.05
N LEU A 275 13.71 1.12 22.28
CA LEU A 275 14.25 0.65 21.00
C LEU A 275 15.01 -0.70 21.07
N ASN A 276 15.13 -1.31 22.26
CA ASN A 276 15.82 -2.58 22.48
C ASN A 276 14.87 -3.78 22.70
N ASP A 277 13.57 -3.58 22.90
CA ASP A 277 12.64 -4.67 23.21
C ASP A 277 12.24 -5.54 22.00
N TRP A 278 12.49 -5.07 20.77
CA TRP A 278 12.23 -5.87 19.56
C TRP A 278 13.10 -7.15 19.46
N ARG A 279 14.25 -7.19 20.14
CA ARG A 279 15.13 -8.37 20.16
C ARG A 279 14.52 -9.56 20.90
N LEU A 280 13.57 -9.33 21.81
CA LEU A 280 12.93 -10.39 22.58
C LEU A 280 11.89 -11.17 21.76
N TYR A 281 11.43 -10.64 20.63
CA TYR A 281 10.52 -11.34 19.72
C TYR A 281 11.22 -12.18 18.63
N GLN A 282 12.56 -12.19 18.58
CA GLN A 282 13.31 -13.08 17.67
C GLN A 282 13.49 -14.51 18.22
N TYR A 283 13.13 -14.78 19.47
CA TYR A 283 13.18 -16.12 20.06
C TYR A 283 11.89 -16.44 20.82
N GLY A 284 10.83 -16.77 20.09
CA GLY A 284 9.53 -17.06 20.69
C GLY A 284 8.57 -17.91 19.86
N TYR A 285 9.08 -18.72 18.92
CA TYR A 285 8.34 -19.86 18.38
C TYR A 285 9.32 -21.01 18.15
N GLY A 286 9.29 -21.99 19.06
CA GLY A 286 10.04 -23.23 18.90
C GLY A 286 10.67 -23.76 20.19
N SER A 287 9.87 -24.10 21.21
CA SER A 287 9.80 -25.45 21.83
C SER A 287 8.62 -25.51 22.78
#